data_AF-A0AAW9DZJ7-F1
#
_entry.id   AF-A0AAW9DZJ7-F1
#
_cell.length_a   1.000
_cell.length_b   1.000
_cell.length_c   1.000
_cell.angle_alpha   90.00
_cell.angle_beta   90.00
_cell.angle_gamma   90.00
#
_symmetry.space_group_name_H-M   'P 1'
#
loop_
_entity.id
_entity.type
_entity.pdbx_description
1 polymer ?
#
loop_
_entity_poly.entity_id
_entity_poly.type
_entity_poly.pdbx_seq_one_letter_code
_entity_poly.pdbx_strand_id
1 'polypeptide(L)' 'MNAVQLLCSLALILVASFRIFAQEPELPLKEQVNTDEGTICVYERGEHREKNVIPVGQACPKTSPNNN' A
#
# COMPACT_ATOMS: atom_id res chain seq x y z
N MET A 1 29.36 5.56 30.84
CA MET A 1 28.03 5.32 30.23
C MET A 1 27.61 3.90 30.59
N ASN A 2 26.40 3.71 31.10
CA ASN A 2 25.94 2.43 31.64
C ASN A 2 25.47 1.50 30.49
N ALA A 3 25.95 0.26 30.45
CA ALA A 3 25.70 -0.69 29.35
C ALA A 3 24.19 -0.94 29.13
N VAL A 4 23.40 -0.89 30.20
CA VAL A 4 21.93 -1.01 30.18
C VAL A 4 21.27 0.11 29.36
N GLN A 5 21.80 1.31 29.47
CA GLN A 5 21.25 2.48 28.79
C GLN A 5 21.52 2.42 27.29
N LEU A 6 22.70 1.93 26.91
CA LEU A 6 23.09 1.65 25.53
C LEU A 6 22.21 0.56 24.89
N LEU A 7 21.91 -0.51 25.62
CA LEU A 7 21.03 -1.59 25.15
C LEU A 7 19.59 -1.13 24.95
N CYS A 8 19.05 -0.31 25.87
CA CYS A 8 17.72 0.29 25.71
C CYS A 8 17.65 1.21 24.48
N SER A 9 18.66 2.06 24.26
CA SER A 9 18.71 2.92 23.08
C SER A 9 18.75 2.11 21.78
N LEU A 10 19.53 1.02 21.75
CA LEU A 10 19.64 0.14 20.57
C LEU A 10 18.31 -0.57 20.26
N ALA A 11 17.62 -1.06 21.30
CA ALA A 11 16.32 -1.71 21.16
C ALA A 11 15.27 -0.76 20.58
N LEU A 12 15.25 0.49 21.04
CA LEU A 12 14.33 1.52 20.53
C LEU A 12 14.60 1.86 19.05
N ILE A 13 15.87 1.96 18.66
CA ILE A 13 16.26 2.21 17.26
C ILE A 13 15.83 1.03 16.37
N LEU A 14 16.05 -0.20 16.83
CA LEU A 14 15.66 -1.40 16.10
C LEU A 14 14.13 -1.44 15.88
N VAL A 15 13.33 -1.26 16.94
CA VAL A 15 11.86 -1.25 16.85
C VAL A 15 11.35 -0.17 15.89
N ALA A 16 11.96 1.02 15.90
CA ALA A 16 11.60 2.10 14.97
C ALA A 16 11.94 1.76 13.51
N SER A 17 13.05 1.04 13.26
CA SER A 17 13.46 0.66 11.90
C SER A 17 12.54 -0.39 11.25
N PHE A 18 11.98 -1.33 12.03
CA PHE A 18 11.08 -2.36 11.49
C PHE A 18 9.78 -1.79 10.91
N ARG A 19 9.31 -0.64 11.42
CA ARG A 19 8.07 0.00 10.94
C ARG A 19 8.20 0.56 9.52
N ILE A 20 9.41 0.80 9.03
CA ILE A 20 9.65 1.38 7.69
C ILE A 20 9.51 0.32 6.59
N PHE A 21 9.79 -0.95 6.89
CA PHE A 21 9.81 -2.04 5.89
C PHE A 21 8.47 -2.75 5.69
N ALA A 22 7.45 -2.46 6.51
CA ALA A 22 6.14 -3.07 6.39
C ALA A 22 5.18 -2.31 5.46
N GLN A 23 5.64 -1.27 4.76
CA GLN A 23 4.80 -0.55 3.80
C GLN A 23 4.64 -1.40 2.54
N GLU A 24 3.54 -2.14 2.46
CA GLU A 24 3.22 -2.95 1.29
C GLU A 24 3.21 -2.05 0.05
N PRO A 25 3.97 -2.41 -1.01
CA PRO A 25 4.08 -1.58 -2.19
C PRO A 25 2.69 -1.45 -2.87
N GLU A 26 2.10 -0.25 -2.89
CA GLU A 26 0.77 -0.02 -3.48
C GLU A 26 0.69 -0.51 -4.95
N LEU A 27 -0.40 -1.17 -5.32
CA LEU A 27 -0.60 -1.73 -6.66
C LEU A 27 -0.90 -0.62 -7.68
N PRO A 28 -0.15 -0.50 -8.79
CA PRO A 28 -0.40 0.53 -9.79
C PRO A 28 -1.59 0.17 -10.68
N LEU A 29 -2.29 1.19 -11.17
CA LEU A 29 -3.40 1.02 -12.11
C LEU A 29 -2.88 0.48 -13.45
N LYS A 30 -3.43 -0.66 -13.87
CA LYS A 30 -3.12 -1.34 -15.13
C LYS A 30 -4.17 -1.04 -16.19
N GLU A 31 -5.44 -1.11 -15.82
CA GLU A 31 -6.56 -1.00 -16.74
C GLU A 31 -7.74 -0.27 -16.10
N GLN A 32 -8.42 0.54 -16.89
CA GLN A 32 -9.68 1.21 -16.54
C GLN A 32 -10.72 0.85 -17.61
N VAL A 33 -11.85 0.31 -17.18
CA VAL A 33 -12.97 -0.04 -18.06
C VAL A 33 -14.22 0.66 -17.57
N ASN A 34 -14.78 1.54 -18.41
CA ASN A 34 -16.04 2.19 -18.10
C ASN A 34 -17.21 1.29 -18.52
N THR A 35 -18.10 1.01 -17.57
CA THR A 35 -19.34 0.26 -17.77
C THR A 35 -20.53 1.12 -17.37
N ASP A 36 -21.71 0.72 -17.81
CA ASP A 36 -23.00 1.31 -17.42
C ASP A 36 -23.26 1.23 -15.91
N GLU A 37 -22.68 0.23 -15.23
CA GLU A 37 -22.84 0.00 -13.79
C GLU A 37 -21.78 0.72 -12.94
N GLY A 38 -20.67 1.13 -13.55
CA GLY A 38 -19.52 1.72 -12.84
C GLY A 38 -18.24 1.77 -13.67
N THR A 39 -17.19 2.33 -13.09
CA THR A 39 -15.84 2.24 -13.65
C THR A 39 -15.07 1.13 -12.94
N ILE A 40 -14.59 0.15 -13.71
CA ILE A 40 -13.76 -0.95 -13.21
C ILE A 40 -12.29 -0.50 -13.23
N CYS A 41 -11.59 -0.67 -12.11
CA CYS A 41 -10.17 -0.38 -11.94
C CYS A 41 -9.43 -1.70 -11.69
N VAL A 42 -8.48 -2.04 -12.56
CA VAL A 42 -7.62 -3.22 -12.39
C VAL A 42 -6.23 -2.74 -12.01
N TYR A 43 -5.74 -3.20 -10.86
CA TYR A 43 -4.41 -2.89 -10.35
C TYR A 43 -3.53 -4.14 -10.41
N GLU A 44 -2.28 -4.00 -10.82
CA GLU A 44 -1.39 -5.15 -11.04
C GLU A 44 0.08 -4.81 -10.78
N ARG A 45 0.76 -5.64 -9.98
CA ARG A 45 2.22 -5.63 -9.83
C ARG A 45 2.74 -7.06 -9.68
N GLY A 46 3.49 -7.53 -10.67
CA GLY A 46 4.00 -8.90 -10.67
C GLY A 46 2.85 -9.90 -10.68
N GLU A 47 2.82 -10.80 -9.70
CA GLU A 47 1.73 -11.79 -9.55
C GLU A 47 0.52 -11.25 -8.76
N HIS A 48 0.63 -10.08 -8.14
CA HIS A 48 -0.43 -9.50 -7.34
C HIS A 48 -1.36 -8.68 -8.26
N ARG A 49 -2.63 -9.10 -8.34
CA ARG A 49 -3.68 -8.43 -9.11
C ARG A 49 -4.90 -8.16 -8.25
N GLU A 50 -5.40 -6.93 -8.31
CA GLU A 50 -6.60 -6.48 -7.61
C GLU A 50 -7.57 -5.85 -8.61
N LYS A 51 -8.87 -5.99 -8.35
CA LYS A 51 -9.93 -5.37 -9.15
C LYS A 51 -10.90 -4.69 -8.21
N ASN A 52 -11.18 -3.41 -8.47
CA ASN A 52 -12.16 -2.63 -7.73
C ASN A 52 -13.17 -1.98 -8.69
N VAL A 53 -14.36 -1.65 -8.21
CA VAL A 53 -15.41 -0.95 -8.98
C VAL A 53 -15.75 0.34 -8.27
N ILE A 54 -15.63 1.47 -8.98
CA ILE A 54 -15.98 2.79 -8.49
C ILE A 54 -17.22 3.32 -9.23
N PRO A 55 -17.95 4.28 -8.65
CA PRO A 55 -19.12 4.88 -9.29
C PRO A 55 -18.83 5.41 -10.70
N VAL A 56 -19.84 5.35 -11.58
CA VAL A 56 -19.77 5.84 -12.96
C VAL A 56 -19.27 7.29 -13.00
N GLY A 57 -18.36 7.57 -13.92
CA GLY A 57 -17.82 8.92 -14.14
C GLY A 57 -16.68 9.31 -13.21
N GLN A 58 -16.32 8.48 -12.23
CA GLN A 58 -15.09 8.64 -11.47
C GLN A 58 -13.92 7.99 -12.20
N ALA A 59 -12.76 8.66 -12.16
CA ALA A 59 -11.51 8.12 -12.66
C ALA A 59 -10.86 7.22 -11.61
N CYS A 60 -10.28 6.11 -12.06
CA CYS A 60 -9.55 5.20 -11.19
C CYS A 60 -8.36 5.93 -10.54
N PRO A 61 -8.16 5.79 -9.23
CA PRO A 61 -6.91 6.18 -8.57
C PRO A 61 -5.71 5.54 -9.28
N LYS A 62 -4.58 6.26 -9.32
CA LYS A 62 -3.35 5.77 -9.98
C LYS A 62 -2.73 4.56 -9.27
N THR A 63 -2.97 4.44 -7.98
CA THR A 63 -2.57 3.32 -7.14
C THR A 63 -3.78 2.80 -6.37
N SER A 64 -3.80 1.51 -6.06
CA SER A 64 -4.84 0.92 -5.23
C SER A 64 -4.76 1.55 -3.84
N PRO A 65 -5.85 2.15 -3.32
CA PRO A 65 -5.84 2.73 -2.00
C PRO A 65 -5.61 1.61 -1.00
N ASN A 66 -4.48 1.66 -0.28
CA ASN A 66 -4.21 0.72 0.80
C ASN A 66 -5.30 0.88 1.88
N ASN A 67 -6.20 -0.09 1.94
CA ASN A 67 -7.30 -0.22 2.88
C ASN A 67 -6.83 -0.94 4.15
N ASN A 68 -5.80 -0.38 4.81
CA ASN A 68 -5.34 -0.76 6.15
C ASN A 68 -5.76 0.27 7.20
#